data_AF-A0A6J5CPZ5-F1
#
_entry.id   AF-A0A6J5CPZ5-F1
#
_cell.length_a   1.000
_cell.length_b   1.000
_cell.length_c   1.000
_cell.angle_alpha   90.00
_cell.angle_beta   90.00
_cell.angle_gamma   90.00
#
_symmetry.space_group_name_H-M   'P 1'
#
loop_
_entity.id
_entity.type
_entity.pdbx_description
1 polymer ?
#
loop_
_entity_poly.entity_id
_entity_poly.type
_entity_poly.pdbx_seq_one_letter_code
_entity_poly.pdbx_strand_id
1 'polypeptide(L)'
;MIRVRPVLLLAVVTTGTAISMSVLAGWQRGGWLAERLVWVAIGIVLVAGAHLLPALCGSAPPSGRAVGAVLWLGCMAAASYGHATFFLLSQLHAGEFRVSAVPVASIPAHRELTAVMAERASVTAELARADARRCTRDCPTWQARRVALAARLDALDAEAADVRRYQAIKDGNAQNRTTARDDPVTARLATLCGIVDTKLDLFAGLAFAAVLEGVACLLWWLALTPPASESSDANRHGVAHNVTAETAPVTTLAQSPSPTTVQSIVPPVVQPTVTPPESDIARLRRDIESGAVKPTVAGIRQHLGCSQAKASTLRRQLADITA
;
A
#
# COMPACT_ATOMS: atom_id res chain seq x y z
N MET A 1 -10.17 -29.19 -25.02
CA MET A 1 -10.64 -28.26 -23.98
C MET A 1 -9.89 -28.57 -22.70
N ILE A 2 -9.02 -27.66 -22.25
CA ILE A 2 -8.15 -27.88 -21.09
C ILE A 2 -9.05 -28.00 -19.86
N ARG A 3 -9.14 -29.19 -19.28
CA ARG A 3 -9.87 -29.42 -18.02
C ARG A 3 -9.00 -28.86 -16.89
N VAL A 4 -8.98 -27.54 -16.76
CA VAL A 4 -8.23 -26.87 -15.68
C VAL A 4 -8.80 -27.38 -14.35
N ARG A 5 -7.94 -27.93 -13.50
CA ARG A 5 -8.33 -28.31 -12.14
C ARG A 5 -8.68 -27.02 -11.39
N PRO A 6 -9.90 -26.86 -10.85
CA PRO A 6 -10.32 -25.62 -10.19
C PRO A 6 -9.40 -25.23 -9.02
N VAL A 7 -8.82 -26.23 -8.33
CA VAL A 7 -7.83 -26.02 -7.25
C VAL A 7 -6.55 -25.37 -7.75
N LEU A 8 -6.06 -25.76 -8.94
CA LEU A 8 -4.85 -25.17 -9.53
C LEU A 8 -5.10 -23.70 -9.91
N LEU A 9 -6.27 -23.40 -10.48
CA LEU A 9 -6.64 -22.03 -10.81
C LEU A 9 -6.70 -21.15 -9.55
N LEU A 10 -7.30 -21.67 -8.47
CA LEU A 10 -7.39 -20.95 -7.20
C LEU A 10 -6.00 -20.76 -6.55
N ALA A 11 -5.10 -21.75 -6.64
CA ALA A 11 -3.72 -21.65 -6.17
C ALA A 11 -2.94 -20.55 -6.93
N VAL A 12 -3.10 -20.48 -8.25
CA VAL A 12 -2.46 -19.44 -9.08
C VAL A 12 -3.01 -18.05 -8.74
N VAL A 13 -4.33 -17.91 -8.58
CA VAL A 13 -4.95 -16.62 -8.23
C VAL A 13 -4.47 -16.13 -6.86
N THR A 14 -4.52 -16.99 -5.84
CA THR A 14 -4.06 -16.64 -4.49
C THR A 14 -2.57 -16.28 -4.46
N THR A 15 -1.74 -17.03 -5.18
CA THR A 15 -0.30 -16.71 -5.34
C THR A 15 -0.08 -15.41 -6.09
N GLY A 16 -0.86 -15.13 -7.13
CA GLY A 16 -0.80 -13.86 -7.86
C GLY A 16 -1.14 -12.67 -6.98
N THR A 17 -2.15 -12.79 -6.11
CA THR A 17 -2.49 -11.77 -5.12
C THR A 17 -1.35 -11.54 -4.12
N ALA A 18 -0.78 -12.61 -3.57
CA ALA A 18 0.36 -12.55 -2.65
C ALA A 18 1.60 -11.91 -3.30
N ILE A 19 1.90 -12.26 -4.54
CA ILE A 19 2.98 -11.64 -5.33
C ILE A 19 2.69 -10.16 -5.53
N SER A 20 1.46 -9.78 -5.89
CA SER A 20 1.09 -8.37 -6.11
C SER A 20 1.29 -7.53 -4.85
N MET A 21 0.88 -8.04 -3.69
CA MET A 21 1.13 -7.40 -2.39
C MET A 21 2.63 -7.27 -2.09
N SER A 22 3.40 -8.33 -2.36
CA SER A 22 4.86 -8.35 -2.17
C SER A 22 5.59 -7.36 -3.09
N VAL A 23 5.15 -7.25 -4.34
CA VAL A 23 5.67 -6.27 -5.31
C VAL A 23 5.39 -4.84 -4.85
N LEU A 24 4.15 -4.55 -4.43
CA LEU A 24 3.79 -3.22 -3.94
C LEU A 24 4.57 -2.88 -2.66
N ALA A 25 4.73 -3.83 -1.73
CA ALA A 25 5.54 -3.64 -0.53
C ALA A 25 7.04 -3.41 -0.86
N GLY A 26 7.59 -4.22 -1.76
CA GLY A 26 8.99 -4.13 -2.18
C GLY A 26 9.30 -2.84 -2.93
N TRP A 27 8.34 -2.34 -3.72
CA TRP A 27 8.48 -1.08 -4.45
C TRP A 27 8.61 0.15 -3.53
N GLN A 28 8.00 0.08 -2.35
CA GLN A 28 8.08 1.13 -1.33
C GLN A 28 9.42 1.09 -0.56
N ARG A 29 10.23 0.04 -0.73
CA ARG A 29 11.52 -0.14 -0.06
C ARG A 29 12.66 0.18 -1.03
N GLY A 30 13.50 1.15 -0.65
CA GLY A 30 14.67 1.57 -1.44
C GLY A 30 14.54 2.98 -2.01
N GLY A 31 15.62 3.75 -1.90
CA GLY A 31 15.72 5.11 -2.45
C GLY A 31 15.94 5.09 -3.96
N TRP A 32 16.65 4.08 -4.47
CA TRP A 32 17.02 3.95 -5.88
C TRP A 32 16.17 2.90 -6.61
N LEU A 33 16.04 3.03 -7.93
CA LEU A 33 15.29 2.06 -8.76
C LEU A 33 15.88 0.64 -8.67
N ALA A 34 17.21 0.51 -8.66
CA ALA A 34 17.87 -0.79 -8.55
C ALA A 34 17.53 -1.48 -7.21
N GLU A 35 17.54 -0.73 -6.10
CA GLU A 35 17.19 -1.25 -4.77
C GLU A 35 15.75 -1.74 -4.73
N ARG A 36 14.80 -0.99 -5.30
CA ARG A 36 13.39 -1.36 -5.37
C ARG A 36 13.18 -2.65 -6.17
N LEU A 37 13.86 -2.78 -7.30
CA LEU A 37 13.79 -4.00 -8.12
C LEU A 37 14.33 -5.23 -7.37
N VAL A 38 15.42 -5.07 -6.60
CA VAL A 38 15.96 -6.13 -5.76
C VAL A 38 14.95 -6.53 -4.67
N TRP A 39 14.34 -5.56 -3.99
CA TRP A 39 13.31 -5.85 -2.98
C TRP A 39 12.10 -6.58 -3.55
N VAL A 40 11.65 -6.20 -4.76
CA VAL A 40 10.58 -6.89 -5.48
C VAL A 40 10.98 -8.33 -5.81
N ALA A 41 12.18 -8.54 -6.36
CA ALA A 41 12.66 -9.87 -6.71
C ALA A 41 12.75 -10.80 -5.49
N ILE A 42 13.30 -10.30 -4.38
CA ILE A 42 13.36 -11.04 -3.11
C ILE A 42 11.95 -11.40 -2.64
N GLY A 43 11.02 -10.45 -2.69
CA GLY A 43 9.63 -10.67 -2.31
C GLY A 43 8.93 -11.76 -3.12
N ILE A 44 9.16 -11.82 -4.43
CA ILE A 44 8.62 -12.86 -5.32
C ILE A 44 9.18 -14.24 -4.95
N VAL A 45 10.49 -14.34 -4.75
CA VAL A 45 11.15 -15.60 -4.38
C VAL A 45 10.64 -16.12 -3.03
N LEU A 46 10.47 -15.22 -2.05
CA LEU A 46 9.95 -15.59 -0.73
C LEU A 46 8.51 -16.12 -0.80
N VAL A 47 7.63 -15.47 -1.55
CA VAL A 47 6.23 -15.92 -1.74
C VAL A 47 6.17 -17.25 -2.49
N ALA A 48 6.94 -17.38 -3.58
CA ALA A 48 7.02 -18.64 -4.33
C ALA A 48 7.54 -19.78 -3.44
N GLY A 49 8.59 -19.52 -2.65
CA GLY A 49 9.12 -20.46 -1.68
C GLY A 49 8.09 -20.86 -0.61
N ALA A 50 7.39 -19.88 -0.03
CA ALA A 50 6.36 -20.12 0.98
C ALA A 50 5.25 -21.06 0.46
N HIS A 51 4.79 -20.84 -0.77
CA HIS A 51 3.68 -21.60 -1.35
C HIS A 51 4.09 -22.98 -1.91
N LEU A 52 5.28 -23.11 -2.52
CA LEU A 52 5.70 -24.32 -3.24
C LEU A 52 6.50 -25.30 -2.37
N LEU A 53 7.30 -24.83 -1.40
CA LEU A 53 8.14 -25.70 -0.56
C LEU A 53 7.35 -26.79 0.19
N PRO A 54 6.15 -26.51 0.76
CA PRO A 54 5.36 -27.55 1.44
C PRO A 54 5.09 -28.73 0.51
N ALA A 55 4.61 -28.46 -0.70
CA ALA A 55 4.25 -29.50 -1.66
C ALA A 55 5.48 -30.25 -2.20
N LEU A 56 6.58 -29.53 -2.49
CA LEU A 56 7.78 -30.11 -3.09
C LEU A 56 8.59 -30.96 -2.09
N CYS A 57 8.61 -30.60 -0.81
CA CYS A 57 9.36 -31.34 0.21
C CYS A 57 8.58 -32.53 0.79
N GLY A 58 7.30 -32.72 0.44
CA GLY A 58 6.44 -33.78 1.01
C GLY A 58 6.95 -35.20 0.80
N SER A 59 7.67 -35.47 -0.31
CA SER A 59 8.21 -36.78 -0.68
C SER A 59 9.70 -36.98 -0.31
N ALA A 60 10.33 -35.98 0.32
CA ALA A 60 11.76 -36.02 0.66
C ALA A 60 12.06 -36.93 1.87
N PRO A 61 13.31 -37.41 2.03
CA PRO A 61 13.76 -38.09 3.26
C PRO A 61 13.64 -37.17 4.49
N PRO A 62 13.59 -37.71 5.72
CA PRO A 62 13.28 -36.93 6.93
C PRO A 62 14.23 -35.76 7.18
N SER A 63 15.52 -35.89 6.85
CA SER A 63 16.49 -34.79 6.92
C SER A 63 16.19 -33.67 5.93
N GLY A 64 15.84 -34.02 4.68
CA GLY A 64 15.41 -33.06 3.66
C GLY A 64 14.10 -32.37 4.03
N ARG A 65 13.17 -33.08 4.67
CA ARG A 65 11.93 -32.51 5.20
C ARG A 65 12.18 -31.49 6.31
N ALA A 66 13.13 -31.75 7.20
CA ALA A 66 13.50 -30.80 8.25
C ALA A 66 14.08 -29.50 7.67
N VAL A 67 15.01 -29.61 6.72
CA VAL A 67 15.59 -28.43 6.03
C VAL A 67 14.52 -27.67 5.25
N GLY A 68 13.64 -28.37 4.52
CA GLY A 68 12.52 -27.78 3.81
C GLY A 68 11.54 -27.06 4.75
N ALA A 69 11.24 -27.63 5.91
CA ALA A 69 10.37 -27.01 6.91
C ALA A 69 10.97 -25.73 7.51
N VAL A 70 12.28 -25.71 7.80
CA VAL A 70 12.97 -24.50 8.29
C VAL A 70 12.97 -23.40 7.22
N LEU A 71 13.30 -23.75 5.97
CA LEU A 71 13.28 -22.78 4.87
C LEU A 71 11.87 -22.25 4.63
N TRP A 72 10.86 -23.13 4.68
CA TRP A 72 9.46 -22.76 4.56
C TRP A 72 9.02 -21.80 5.67
N LEU A 73 9.37 -22.07 6.94
CA LEU A 73 9.07 -21.15 8.05
C LEU A 73 9.71 -19.77 7.83
N GLY A 74 10.95 -19.73 7.35
CA GLY A 74 11.63 -18.47 7.01
C GLY A 74 10.92 -17.71 5.89
N CYS A 75 10.55 -18.39 4.80
CA CYS A 75 9.78 -17.81 3.69
C CYS A 75 8.42 -17.28 4.15
N MET A 76 7.67 -18.07 4.93
CA MET A 76 6.37 -17.69 5.49
C MET A 76 6.48 -16.45 6.38
N ALA A 77 7.44 -16.44 7.31
CA ALA A 77 7.63 -15.30 8.21
C ALA A 77 7.98 -14.02 7.43
N ALA A 78 8.92 -14.11 6.48
CA ALA A 78 9.33 -12.97 5.68
C ALA A 78 8.23 -12.46 4.72
N ALA A 79 7.48 -13.37 4.07
CA ALA A 79 6.33 -13.03 3.24
C ALA A 79 5.22 -12.36 4.05
N SER A 80 4.86 -12.96 5.19
CA SER A 80 3.85 -12.42 6.11
C SER A 80 4.22 -11.02 6.63
N TYR A 81 5.50 -10.78 6.94
CA TYR A 81 5.98 -9.47 7.35
C TYR A 81 5.88 -8.44 6.21
N GLY A 82 6.23 -8.84 4.98
CA GLY A 82 6.06 -8.02 3.79
C GLY A 82 4.61 -7.62 3.55
N HIS A 83 3.68 -8.57 3.64
CA HIS A 83 2.25 -8.32 3.48
C HIS A 83 1.66 -7.49 4.62
N ALA A 84 2.02 -7.78 5.87
CA ALA A 84 1.60 -6.96 7.02
C ALA A 84 2.06 -5.50 6.85
N THR A 85 3.27 -5.28 6.34
CA THR A 85 3.75 -3.94 5.98
C THR A 85 2.88 -3.28 4.91
N PHE A 86 2.49 -4.02 3.87
CA PHE A 86 1.58 -3.53 2.83
C PHE A 86 0.21 -3.13 3.41
N PHE A 87 -0.37 -3.95 4.28
CA PHE A 87 -1.64 -3.66 4.95
C PHE A 87 -1.55 -2.40 5.80
N LEU A 88 -0.50 -2.28 6.63
CA LEU A 88 -0.26 -1.10 7.47
C LEU A 88 -0.10 0.17 6.63
N LEU A 89 0.71 0.11 5.57
CA LEU A 89 0.88 1.24 4.66
C LEU A 89 -0.46 1.60 3.98
N SER A 90 -1.24 0.61 3.57
CA SER A 90 -2.54 0.84 2.96
C SER A 90 -3.55 1.48 3.93
N GLN A 91 -3.56 1.06 5.19
CA GLN A 91 -4.37 1.68 6.24
C GLN A 91 -3.93 3.12 6.52
N LEU A 92 -2.61 3.38 6.56
CA LEU A 92 -2.07 4.73 6.72
C LEU A 92 -2.50 5.66 5.58
N HIS A 93 -2.37 5.23 4.32
CA HIS A 93 -2.83 6.02 3.17
C HIS A 93 -4.34 6.26 3.23
N ALA A 94 -5.14 5.25 3.57
CA ALA A 94 -6.57 5.41 3.75
C ALA A 94 -6.90 6.42 4.87
N GLY A 95 -6.14 6.40 5.97
CA GLY A 95 -6.23 7.38 7.05
C GLY A 95 -5.92 8.80 6.58
N GLU A 96 -4.92 8.99 5.73
CA GLU A 96 -4.59 10.30 5.16
C GLU A 96 -5.70 10.85 4.24
N PHE A 97 -6.34 9.99 3.45
CA PHE A 97 -7.50 10.38 2.66
C PHE A 97 -8.68 10.80 3.55
N ARG A 98 -8.93 10.07 4.64
CA ARG A 98 -9.97 10.44 5.62
C ARG A 98 -9.67 11.78 6.27
N VAL A 99 -8.42 12.01 6.70
CA VAL A 99 -7.98 13.29 7.28
C VAL A 99 -8.16 14.45 6.30
N SER A 100 -7.85 14.23 5.01
CA SER A 100 -8.00 15.26 3.97
C SER A 100 -9.45 15.64 3.70
N ALA A 101 -10.40 14.76 4.02
CA ALA A 101 -11.83 15.02 3.89
C ALA A 101 -12.45 15.71 5.12
N VAL A 102 -11.72 15.84 6.23
CA VAL A 102 -12.24 16.48 7.46
C VAL A 102 -12.35 18.00 7.24
N PRO A 103 -13.55 18.59 7.36
CA PRO A 103 -13.71 20.03 7.30
C PRO A 103 -12.98 20.69 8.48
N VAL A 104 -12.21 21.73 8.18
CA VAL A 104 -11.45 22.48 9.18
C VAL A 104 -12.12 23.83 9.39
N ALA A 105 -12.58 24.09 10.60
CA ALA A 105 -13.07 25.43 10.94
C ALA A 105 -11.90 26.43 10.85
N SER A 106 -12.07 27.50 10.06
CA SER A 106 -11.07 28.54 9.92
C SER A 106 -11.00 29.39 11.19
N ILE A 107 -9.78 29.75 11.59
CA ILE A 107 -9.52 30.58 12.75
C ILE A 107 -8.96 31.91 12.24
N PRO A 108 -9.59 33.05 12.57
CA PRO A 108 -9.04 34.36 12.24
C PRO A 108 -7.65 34.57 12.84
N ALA A 109 -6.84 35.43 12.22
CA ALA A 109 -5.57 35.85 12.81
C ALA A 109 -5.84 36.55 14.16
N HIS A 110 -5.18 36.08 15.22
CA HIS A 110 -5.36 36.59 16.58
C HIS A 110 -4.01 36.63 17.31
N ARG A 111 -3.94 37.46 18.35
CA ARG A 111 -2.75 37.53 19.23
C ARG A 111 -2.64 36.28 20.10
N GLU A 112 -1.43 35.92 20.49
CA GLU A 112 -1.22 34.82 21.42
C GLU A 112 -1.83 35.14 22.79
N LEU A 113 -2.44 34.13 23.43
CA LEU A 113 -3.08 34.27 24.73
C LEU A 113 -2.11 34.82 25.79
N THR A 114 -0.84 34.41 25.72
CA THR A 114 0.24 34.89 26.61
C THR A 114 0.46 36.40 26.48
N ALA A 115 0.46 36.92 25.26
CA ALA A 115 0.60 38.35 24.99
C ALA A 115 -0.61 39.14 25.52
N VAL A 116 -1.84 38.65 25.26
CA VAL A 116 -3.07 39.29 25.76
C VAL A 116 -3.12 39.31 27.29
N MET A 117 -2.76 38.19 27.93
CA MET A 117 -2.72 38.11 29.40
C MET A 117 -1.62 38.97 30.03
N ALA A 118 -0.47 39.13 29.36
CA ALA A 118 0.59 40.03 29.80
C ALA A 118 0.14 41.50 29.72
N GLU A 119 -0.49 41.90 28.62
CA GLU A 119 -1.05 43.25 28.47
C GLU A 119 -2.14 43.51 29.51
N ARG A 120 -3.04 42.54 29.71
CA ARG A 120 -4.07 42.59 30.76
C ARG A 120 -3.47 42.85 32.14
N ALA A 121 -2.45 42.08 32.54
CA ALA A 121 -1.79 42.25 33.83
C ALA A 121 -1.20 43.66 34.00
N SER A 122 -0.61 44.22 32.93
CA SER A 122 -0.08 45.59 32.95
C SER A 122 -1.16 46.66 33.15
N VAL A 123 -2.28 46.55 32.43
CA VAL A 123 -3.42 47.48 32.53
C VAL A 123 -4.12 47.37 33.88
N THR A 124 -4.28 46.15 34.42
CA THR A 124 -4.80 45.95 35.78
C THR A 124 -3.90 46.62 36.83
N ALA A 125 -2.58 46.52 36.69
CA ALA A 125 -1.65 47.18 37.61
C ALA A 125 -1.72 48.71 37.50
N GLU A 126 -1.91 49.26 36.30
CA GLU A 126 -2.13 50.70 36.11
C GLU A 126 -3.45 51.18 36.71
N LEU A 127 -4.54 50.43 36.52
CA LEU A 127 -5.84 50.76 37.11
C LEU A 127 -5.77 50.74 38.64
N ALA A 128 -5.14 49.72 39.23
CA ALA A 128 -4.95 49.64 40.68
C ALA A 128 -4.12 50.82 41.23
N ARG A 129 -3.07 51.25 40.51
CA ARG A 129 -2.30 52.46 40.87
C ARG A 129 -3.12 53.74 40.74
N ALA A 130 -4.02 53.81 39.76
CA ALA A 130 -4.93 54.94 39.61
C ALA A 130 -5.92 54.97 40.78
N ASP A 131 -6.53 53.85 41.14
CA ASP A 131 -7.52 53.71 42.22
C ASP A 131 -6.96 54.08 43.60
N ALA A 132 -5.69 53.77 43.87
CA ALA A 132 -5.06 54.07 45.16
C ALA A 132 -4.83 55.58 45.42
N ARG A 133 -4.86 56.43 44.39
CA ARG A 133 -4.62 57.88 44.52
C ARG A 133 -5.92 58.61 44.82
N ARG A 134 -5.97 59.40 45.90
CA ARG A 134 -7.08 60.34 46.14
C ARG A 134 -6.98 61.55 45.20
N CYS A 135 -8.11 61.99 44.63
CA CYS A 135 -8.12 63.20 43.81
C CYS A 135 -8.01 64.46 44.68
N THR A 136 -7.00 65.28 44.43
CA THR A 136 -6.80 66.59 45.08
C THR A 136 -6.92 67.77 44.11
N ARG A 137 -6.74 67.55 42.79
CA ARG A 137 -6.94 68.54 41.71
C ARG A 137 -7.29 67.80 40.40
N ASP A 138 -8.09 68.42 39.53
CA ASP A 138 -8.51 67.89 38.20
C ASP A 138 -9.23 66.52 38.20
N CYS A 139 -10.13 66.31 39.15
CA CYS A 139 -10.90 65.06 39.27
C CYS A 139 -11.64 64.59 38.00
N PRO A 140 -12.17 65.47 37.14
CA PRO A 140 -12.78 65.03 35.89
C PRO A 140 -11.79 64.29 34.98
N THR A 141 -10.55 64.78 34.88
CA THR A 141 -9.51 64.18 34.03
C THR A 141 -9.00 62.85 34.60
N TRP A 142 -8.83 62.78 35.93
CA TRP A 142 -8.44 61.55 36.61
C TRP A 142 -9.53 60.48 36.50
N GLN A 143 -10.80 60.87 36.65
CA GLN A 143 -11.93 59.96 36.49
C GLN A 143 -12.03 59.45 35.04
N ALA A 144 -11.83 60.32 34.05
CA ALA A 144 -11.78 59.91 32.65
C ALA A 144 -10.67 58.87 32.39
N ARG A 145 -9.48 59.03 32.99
CA ARG A 145 -8.38 58.05 32.87
C ARG A 145 -8.73 56.70 33.49
N ARG A 146 -9.39 56.68 34.66
CA ARG A 146 -9.85 55.42 35.28
C ARG A 146 -10.86 54.71 34.42
N VAL A 147 -11.85 55.43 33.89
CA VAL A 147 -12.85 54.87 32.98
C VAL A 147 -12.18 54.33 31.71
N ALA A 148 -11.20 55.02 31.15
CA ALA A 148 -10.46 54.55 29.98
C ALA A 148 -9.64 53.27 30.26
N LEU A 149 -8.98 53.17 31.43
CA LEU A 149 -8.25 51.96 31.83
C LEU A 149 -9.18 50.79 32.10
N ALA A 150 -10.34 51.03 32.74
CA ALA A 150 -11.36 50.01 32.94
C ALA A 150 -11.92 49.50 31.60
N ALA A 151 -12.25 50.40 30.67
CA ALA A 151 -12.71 50.03 29.34
C ALA A 151 -11.65 49.23 28.55
N ARG A 152 -10.36 49.56 28.70
CA ARG A 152 -9.27 48.79 28.09
C ARG A 152 -9.14 47.39 28.71
N LEU A 153 -9.35 47.27 30.02
CA LEU A 153 -9.35 45.97 30.69
C LEU A 153 -10.51 45.10 30.21
N ASP A 154 -11.72 45.66 30.10
CA ASP A 154 -12.90 44.96 29.55
C ASP A 154 -12.66 44.49 28.11
N ALA A 155 -12.03 45.33 27.28
CA ALA A 155 -11.65 44.96 25.91
C ALA A 155 -10.64 43.80 25.87
N LEU A 156 -9.65 43.79 26.76
CA LEU A 156 -8.67 42.69 26.87
C LEU A 156 -9.31 41.40 27.41
N ASP A 157 -10.28 41.50 28.31
CA ASP A 157 -11.06 40.35 28.78
C ASP A 157 -11.92 39.74 27.67
N ALA A 158 -12.53 40.57 26.82
CA ALA A 158 -13.24 40.10 25.62
C ALA A 158 -12.28 39.42 24.63
N GLU A 159 -11.13 40.03 24.33
CA GLU A 159 -10.12 39.44 23.44
C GLU A 159 -9.60 38.10 24.00
N ALA A 160 -9.35 38.00 25.31
CA ALA A 160 -8.93 36.73 25.94
C ALA A 160 -10.00 35.64 25.83
N ALA A 161 -11.29 35.98 25.93
CA ALA A 161 -12.39 35.03 25.74
C ALA A 161 -12.46 34.52 24.29
N ASP A 162 -12.26 35.40 23.31
CA ASP A 162 -12.22 35.02 21.89
C ASP A 162 -11.02 34.12 21.58
N VAL A 163 -9.83 34.46 22.09
CA VAL A 163 -8.62 33.62 21.92
C VAL A 163 -8.83 32.23 22.51
N ARG A 164 -9.47 32.10 23.68
CA ARG A 164 -9.81 30.78 24.26
C ARG A 164 -10.81 30.00 23.40
N ARG A 165 -11.81 30.69 22.83
CA ARG A 165 -12.75 30.06 21.88
C ARG A 165 -12.01 29.53 20.65
N TYR A 166 -11.06 30.29 20.12
CA TYR A 166 -10.24 29.85 18.98
C TYR A 166 -9.33 28.68 19.33
N GLN A 167 -8.77 28.63 20.54
CA GLN A 167 -8.03 27.47 21.02
C GLN A 167 -8.91 26.22 21.07
N ALA A 168 -10.12 26.32 21.64
CA ALA A 168 -11.06 25.20 21.66
C ALA A 168 -11.43 24.71 20.24
N ILE A 169 -11.58 25.61 19.27
CA ILE A 169 -11.79 25.24 17.87
C ILE A 169 -10.54 24.55 17.29
N LYS A 170 -9.34 25.06 17.58
CA LYS A 170 -8.07 24.46 17.14
C LYS A 170 -7.91 23.04 17.69
N ASP A 171 -8.20 22.85 18.97
CA ASP A 171 -8.11 21.57 19.66
C ASP A 171 -9.18 20.60 19.14
N GLY A 172 -10.40 21.07 18.92
CA GLY A 172 -11.45 20.29 18.27
C GLY A 172 -11.08 19.86 16.84
N ASN A 173 -10.50 20.78 16.04
CA ASN A 173 -9.98 20.47 14.71
C ASN A 173 -8.84 19.45 14.76
N ALA A 174 -7.95 19.53 15.75
CA ALA A 174 -6.87 18.56 15.94
C ALA A 174 -7.42 17.18 16.32
N GLN A 175 -8.35 17.13 17.28
CA GLN A 175 -9.00 15.89 17.71
C GLN A 175 -9.75 15.22 16.57
N ASN A 176 -10.54 15.97 15.79
CA ASN A 176 -11.27 15.44 14.65
C ASN A 176 -10.35 14.82 13.60
N ARG A 177 -9.17 15.42 13.35
CA ARG A 177 -8.18 14.84 12.44
C ARG A 177 -7.57 13.56 13.00
N THR A 178 -7.27 13.51 14.29
CA THR A 178 -6.75 12.28 14.92
C THR A 178 -7.78 11.15 14.79
N THR A 179 -9.03 11.38 15.20
CA THR A 179 -10.11 10.39 15.10
C THR A 179 -10.38 9.94 13.66
N ALA A 180 -10.27 10.84 12.67
CA ALA A 180 -10.46 10.48 11.27
C ALA A 180 -9.32 9.61 10.70
N ARG A 181 -8.12 9.71 11.28
CA ARG A 181 -6.94 8.94 10.84
C ARG A 181 -7.10 7.46 11.18
N ASP A 182 -7.66 7.15 12.35
CA ASP A 182 -7.75 5.79 12.87
C ASP A 182 -8.76 4.94 12.07
N ASP A 183 -8.51 3.63 12.01
CA ASP A 183 -9.48 2.68 11.44
C ASP A 183 -10.58 2.42 12.48
N PRO A 184 -11.86 2.68 12.15
CA PRO A 184 -12.96 2.56 13.11
C PRO A 184 -13.13 1.13 13.66
N VAL A 185 -12.70 0.11 12.93
CA VAL A 185 -12.79 -1.28 13.38
C VAL A 185 -11.69 -1.59 14.39
N THR A 186 -10.45 -1.21 14.10
CA THR A 186 -9.32 -1.46 15.01
C THR A 186 -9.39 -0.59 16.25
N ALA A 187 -9.81 0.68 16.14
CA ALA A 187 -10.04 1.54 17.31
C ALA A 187 -11.10 0.97 18.28
N ARG A 188 -12.19 0.38 17.77
CA ARG A 188 -13.20 -0.29 18.61
C ARG A 188 -12.66 -1.55 19.26
N LEU A 189 -11.86 -2.33 18.56
CA LEU A 189 -11.22 -3.52 19.12
C LEU A 189 -10.16 -3.16 20.17
N ALA A 190 -9.39 -2.09 19.96
CA ALA A 190 -8.37 -1.62 20.90
C ALA A 190 -8.99 -1.16 22.22
N THR A 191 -10.08 -0.41 22.17
CA THR A 191 -10.82 0.02 23.37
C THR A 191 -11.43 -1.16 24.15
N LEU A 192 -11.90 -2.20 23.45
CA LEU A 192 -12.43 -3.42 24.08
C LEU A 192 -11.32 -4.31 24.68
N CYS A 193 -10.16 -4.38 24.03
CA CYS A 193 -9.07 -5.26 24.44
C CYS A 193 -8.03 -4.58 25.36
N GLY A 194 -8.06 -3.24 25.51
CA GLY A 194 -7.08 -2.49 26.30
C GLY A 194 -5.65 -2.52 25.72
N ILE A 195 -5.52 -2.79 24.41
CA ILE A 195 -4.23 -2.89 23.70
C ILE A 195 -3.98 -1.60 22.92
N VAL A 196 -2.72 -1.18 22.81
CA VAL A 196 -2.30 -0.03 22.00
C VAL A 196 -2.65 -0.23 20.52
N ASP A 197 -3.28 0.76 19.88
CA ASP A 197 -3.78 0.70 18.49
C ASP A 197 -2.71 0.22 17.49
N THR A 198 -1.47 0.71 17.61
CA THR A 198 -0.36 0.35 16.71
C THR A 198 -0.01 -1.15 16.74
N LYS A 199 -0.17 -1.80 17.90
CA LYS A 199 0.04 -3.25 18.00
C LYS A 199 -1.09 -4.01 17.35
N LEU A 200 -2.33 -3.53 17.52
CA LEU A 200 -3.51 -4.18 16.98
C LEU A 200 -3.54 -4.14 15.45
N ASP A 201 -3.17 -3.02 14.83
CA ASP A 201 -3.07 -2.92 13.37
C ASP A 201 -1.99 -3.88 12.82
N LEU A 202 -0.86 -4.01 13.52
CA LEU A 202 0.19 -4.98 13.17
C LEU A 202 -0.30 -6.42 13.30
N PHE A 203 -0.99 -6.76 14.40
CA PHE A 203 -1.56 -8.09 14.60
C PHE A 203 -2.63 -8.41 13.56
N ALA A 204 -3.51 -7.46 13.24
CA ALA A 204 -4.53 -7.62 12.20
C ALA A 204 -3.88 -7.86 10.84
N GLY A 205 -2.90 -7.04 10.45
CA GLY A 205 -2.15 -7.21 9.20
C GLY A 205 -1.43 -8.56 9.13
N LEU A 206 -0.81 -9.01 10.23
CA LEU A 206 -0.15 -10.31 10.31
C LEU A 206 -1.16 -11.47 10.23
N ALA A 207 -2.33 -11.35 10.87
CA ALA A 207 -3.39 -12.36 10.82
C ALA A 207 -3.96 -12.52 9.41
N PHE A 208 -4.26 -11.41 8.72
CA PHE A 208 -4.71 -11.45 7.32
C PHE A 208 -3.65 -12.07 6.41
N ALA A 209 -2.38 -11.70 6.58
CA ALA A 209 -1.27 -12.30 5.84
C ALA A 209 -1.17 -13.81 6.11
N ALA A 210 -1.23 -14.24 7.37
CA ALA A 210 -1.15 -15.66 7.73
C ALA A 210 -2.30 -16.49 7.13
N VAL A 211 -3.52 -15.94 7.10
CA VAL A 211 -4.67 -16.61 6.45
C VAL A 211 -4.46 -16.72 4.95
N LEU A 212 -4.03 -15.64 4.28
CA LEU A 212 -3.79 -15.65 2.83
C LEU A 212 -2.71 -16.67 2.45
N GLU A 213 -1.58 -16.64 3.14
CA GLU A 213 -0.45 -17.55 2.93
C GLU A 213 -0.83 -19.02 3.23
N GLY A 214 -1.57 -19.25 4.33
CA GLY A 214 -2.04 -20.58 4.70
C GLY A 214 -2.99 -21.18 3.66
N VAL A 215 -3.92 -20.39 3.13
CA VAL A 215 -4.83 -20.81 2.06
C VAL A 215 -4.03 -21.13 0.79
N ALA A 216 -3.06 -20.30 0.40
CA ALA A 216 -2.26 -20.55 -0.78
C ALA A 216 -1.40 -21.82 -0.65
N CYS A 217 -0.76 -22.05 0.50
CA CYS A 217 -0.02 -23.27 0.80
C CYS A 217 -0.90 -24.52 0.69
N LEU A 218 -2.10 -24.48 1.30
CA LEU A 218 -3.05 -25.58 1.25
C LEU A 218 -3.49 -25.89 -0.19
N LEU A 219 -3.76 -24.86 -0.99
CA LEU A 219 -4.17 -25.02 -2.38
C LEU A 219 -3.06 -25.62 -3.24
N TRP A 220 -1.81 -25.21 -3.04
CA TRP A 220 -0.67 -25.81 -3.74
C TRP A 220 -0.41 -27.25 -3.32
N TRP A 221 -0.54 -27.55 -2.02
CA TRP A 221 -0.45 -28.92 -1.52
C TRP A 221 -1.52 -29.81 -2.19
N LEU A 222 -2.78 -29.39 -2.20
CA LEU A 222 -3.88 -30.11 -2.84
C LEU A 222 -3.72 -30.22 -4.36
N ALA A 223 -3.24 -29.16 -5.02
CA ALA A 223 -3.07 -29.14 -6.48
C ALA A 223 -1.98 -30.11 -6.96
N LEU A 224 -0.92 -30.27 -6.17
CA LEU A 224 0.24 -31.11 -6.48
C LEU A 224 0.14 -32.52 -5.89
N THR A 225 -0.82 -32.79 -5.01
CA THR A 225 -1.09 -34.15 -4.52
C THR A 225 -1.58 -35.00 -5.70
N PRO A 226 -0.92 -36.13 -6.02
CA PRO A 226 -1.38 -37.02 -7.08
C PRO A 226 -2.78 -37.55 -6.71
N PRO A 227 -3.73 -37.61 -7.66
CA PRO A 227 -4.99 -38.28 -7.39
C PRO A 227 -4.66 -39.72 -7.00
N ALA A 228 -5.15 -40.18 -5.85
CA ALA A 228 -5.11 -41.59 -5.52
C ALA A 228 -5.69 -42.34 -6.71
N SER A 229 -4.88 -43.21 -7.33
CA SER A 229 -5.34 -44.06 -8.43
C SER A 229 -6.67 -44.66 -8.00
N GLU A 230 -7.74 -44.33 -8.74
CA GLU A 230 -8.99 -45.06 -8.67
C GLU A 230 -8.62 -46.52 -8.91
N SER A 231 -8.58 -47.27 -7.82
CA SER A 231 -8.39 -48.69 -7.81
C SER A 231 -9.51 -49.29 -8.64
N SER A 232 -9.18 -49.70 -9.86
CA SER A 232 -9.64 -50.93 -10.51
C SER A 232 -10.87 -51.58 -9.86
N ASP A 233 -12.05 -50.97 -10.03
CA ASP A 233 -13.34 -51.68 -9.95
C ASP A 233 -13.78 -52.05 -11.37
N ALA A 234 -12.88 -52.75 -12.07
CA ALA A 234 -13.21 -53.58 -13.21
C ALA A 234 -13.31 -55.05 -12.75
N ASN A 235 -14.16 -55.33 -11.76
CA ASN A 235 -14.67 -56.69 -11.58
C ASN A 235 -15.99 -56.75 -10.80
N ARG A 236 -17.13 -56.67 -11.50
CA ARG A 236 -18.25 -57.57 -11.20
C ARG A 236 -19.26 -57.68 -12.34
N HIS A 237 -19.36 -58.91 -12.85
CA HIS A 237 -20.43 -59.57 -13.62
C HIS A 237 -20.27 -59.63 -15.15
N GLY A 238 -19.97 -60.85 -15.64
CA GLY A 238 -20.29 -61.23 -17.02
C GLY A 238 -19.56 -62.44 -17.63
N VAL A 239 -19.62 -63.60 -16.97
CA VAL A 239 -19.74 -64.96 -17.57
C VAL A 239 -18.87 -65.36 -18.80
N ALA A 240 -17.97 -66.30 -18.54
CA ALA A 240 -17.51 -67.46 -19.34
C ALA A 240 -17.59 -67.42 -20.89
N HIS A 241 -16.42 -67.55 -21.54
CA HIS A 241 -16.19 -68.70 -22.44
C HIS A 241 -14.70 -69.05 -22.59
N ASN A 242 -14.40 -70.21 -22.06
CA ASN A 242 -13.30 -71.13 -22.22
C ASN A 242 -13.17 -71.66 -23.66
N VAL A 243 -11.98 -71.57 -24.28
CA VAL A 243 -11.39 -72.59 -25.16
C VAL A 243 -9.85 -72.52 -25.10
N THR A 244 -9.27 -73.70 -24.93
CA THR A 244 -7.85 -74.10 -24.82
C THR A 244 -7.19 -74.25 -26.19
N ALA A 245 -5.91 -73.86 -26.33
CA ALA A 245 -4.85 -74.50 -27.14
C ALA A 245 -3.58 -73.62 -27.07
N GLU A 246 -2.53 -74.00 -26.35
CA GLU A 246 -1.37 -74.85 -26.77
C GLU A 246 -0.30 -74.13 -27.61
N THR A 247 0.94 -74.19 -27.09
CA THR A 247 2.22 -74.36 -27.81
C THR A 247 2.95 -73.14 -28.41
N ALA A 248 3.86 -72.60 -27.60
CA ALA A 248 5.31 -72.41 -27.84
C ALA A 248 5.88 -71.56 -29.02
N PRO A 249 7.15 -71.10 -28.91
CA PRO A 249 7.63 -69.80 -29.41
C PRO A 249 8.56 -69.89 -30.64
N VAL A 250 8.74 -68.80 -31.40
CA VAL A 250 9.89 -68.62 -32.30
C VAL A 250 10.35 -67.17 -32.41
N THR A 251 11.64 -67.00 -32.15
CA THR A 251 12.55 -65.86 -32.36
C THR A 251 12.78 -65.55 -33.84
N THR A 252 12.82 -64.26 -34.25
CA THR A 252 13.79 -63.80 -35.26
C THR A 252 14.13 -62.31 -35.16
N LEU A 253 15.44 -62.06 -35.11
CA LEU A 253 16.17 -60.79 -35.27
C LEU A 253 16.00 -60.18 -36.67
N ALA A 254 16.17 -58.84 -36.78
CA ALA A 254 17.06 -58.13 -37.73
C ALA A 254 16.64 -56.64 -37.81
N GLN A 255 17.44 -55.70 -37.30
CA GLN A 255 18.54 -54.98 -37.99
C GLN A 255 18.14 -53.53 -38.33
N SER A 256 18.88 -52.59 -37.73
CA SER A 256 19.04 -51.19 -38.14
C SER A 256 19.92 -51.12 -39.41
N PRO A 257 19.92 -50.03 -40.21
CA PRO A 257 20.73 -48.85 -39.86
C PRO A 257 20.16 -47.47 -40.29
N SER A 258 20.72 -46.43 -39.66
CA SER A 258 20.62 -44.96 -39.87
C SER A 258 21.18 -44.50 -41.24
N PRO A 259 21.48 -43.20 -41.56
CA PRO A 259 21.30 -41.91 -40.87
C PRO A 259 20.86 -40.73 -41.81
N THR A 260 20.83 -39.48 -41.29
CA THR A 260 21.24 -38.19 -41.93
C THR A 260 20.31 -37.03 -41.47
N THR A 261 20.69 -36.19 -40.50
CA THR A 261 21.47 -34.91 -40.55
C THR A 261 20.61 -33.65 -40.84
N VAL A 262 20.83 -32.62 -39.99
CA VAL A 262 20.92 -31.15 -40.29
C VAL A 262 19.90 -30.19 -39.61
N GLN A 263 20.46 -29.42 -38.65
CA GLN A 263 20.25 -27.99 -38.25
C GLN A 263 18.87 -27.52 -37.72
N SER A 264 18.75 -26.85 -36.57
CA SER A 264 19.41 -25.65 -36.00
C SER A 264 19.13 -24.34 -36.77
N ILE A 265 18.13 -23.56 -36.33
CA ILE A 265 18.05 -22.10 -36.55
C ILE A 265 17.40 -21.43 -35.32
N VAL A 266 18.10 -20.41 -34.81
CA VAL A 266 17.76 -19.38 -33.81
C VAL A 266 17.23 -18.14 -34.58
N PRO A 267 16.45 -17.22 -33.98
CA PRO A 267 15.47 -16.38 -34.69
C PRO A 267 16.03 -15.02 -35.13
N PRO A 268 15.24 -14.21 -35.87
CA PRO A 268 15.48 -12.77 -35.93
C PRO A 268 14.45 -11.95 -35.16
N VAL A 269 15.01 -11.03 -34.39
CA VAL A 269 14.46 -9.80 -33.82
C VAL A 269 13.94 -8.87 -34.92
N VAL A 270 12.76 -8.27 -34.75
CA VAL A 270 12.39 -6.99 -35.40
C VAL A 270 11.49 -6.15 -34.48
N GLN A 271 12.02 -5.03 -33.99
CA GLN A 271 11.25 -3.87 -33.51
C GLN A 271 10.78 -3.02 -34.70
N PRO A 272 9.62 -2.36 -34.61
CA PRO A 272 9.38 -1.12 -35.34
C PRO A 272 9.43 0.08 -34.38
N THR A 273 10.49 0.87 -34.53
CA THR A 273 10.58 2.27 -34.10
C THR A 273 9.59 3.08 -34.95
N VAL A 274 8.58 3.68 -34.33
CA VAL A 274 7.72 4.70 -34.97
C VAL A 274 7.96 6.01 -34.22
N THR A 275 8.81 6.84 -34.80
CA THR A 275 9.02 8.24 -34.45
C THR A 275 7.74 9.02 -34.80
N PRO A 276 7.04 9.67 -33.85
CA PRO A 276 6.04 10.67 -34.18
C PRO A 276 6.74 11.98 -34.60
N PRO A 277 6.09 12.80 -35.46
CA PRO A 277 6.70 13.98 -36.06
C PRO A 277 7.02 15.05 -35.00
N GLU A 278 8.18 15.69 -35.15
CA GLU A 278 8.70 16.80 -34.31
C GLU A 278 7.69 17.95 -34.08
N SER A 279 6.61 18.01 -34.87
CA SER A 279 5.51 18.96 -34.73
C SER A 279 4.75 18.87 -33.41
N ASP A 280 4.62 17.67 -32.82
CA ASP A 280 3.83 17.46 -31.60
C ASP A 280 4.57 18.00 -30.36
N ILE A 281 5.90 17.90 -30.34
CA ILE A 281 6.75 18.35 -29.23
C ILE A 281 6.89 19.88 -29.25
N ALA A 282 7.08 20.47 -30.43
CA ALA A 282 7.16 21.92 -30.59
C ALA A 282 5.83 22.64 -30.29
N ARG A 283 4.69 21.97 -30.50
CA ARG A 283 3.37 22.47 -30.11
C ARG A 283 3.16 22.35 -28.60
N LEU A 284 3.51 21.20 -28.02
CA LEU A 284 3.36 20.96 -26.58
C LEU A 284 4.22 21.92 -25.73
N ARG A 285 5.43 22.26 -26.19
CA ARG A 285 6.29 23.26 -25.53
C ARG A 285 5.62 24.64 -25.47
N ARG A 286 5.07 25.13 -26.58
CA ARG A 286 4.36 26.42 -26.64
C ARG A 286 3.10 26.44 -25.76
N ASP A 287 2.38 25.33 -25.69
CA ASP A 287 1.17 25.21 -24.86
C ASP A 287 1.49 25.14 -23.35
N ILE A 288 2.69 24.67 -22.98
CA ILE A 288 3.19 24.72 -21.60
C ILE A 288 3.70 26.13 -21.26
N GLU A 289 4.44 26.77 -22.16
CA GLU A 289 4.96 28.15 -21.97
C GLU A 289 3.82 29.18 -21.87
N SER A 290 2.70 28.96 -22.58
CA SER A 290 1.49 29.78 -22.47
C SER A 290 0.59 29.43 -21.27
N GLY A 291 0.96 28.42 -20.46
CA GLY A 291 0.22 27.99 -19.28
C GLY A 291 -1.06 27.19 -19.56
N ALA A 292 -1.34 26.85 -20.83
CA ALA A 292 -2.52 26.09 -21.23
C ALA A 292 -2.44 24.61 -20.78
N VAL A 293 -1.24 24.07 -20.59
CA VAL A 293 -1.03 22.67 -20.20
C VAL A 293 -0.08 22.58 -19.01
N LYS A 294 -0.53 21.94 -17.92
CA LYS A 294 0.37 21.58 -16.80
C LYS A 294 1.35 20.51 -17.27
N PRO A 295 2.67 20.63 -17.01
CA PRO A 295 3.72 19.68 -17.46
C PRO A 295 3.69 18.37 -16.66
N THR A 296 2.52 17.72 -16.67
CA THR A 296 2.21 16.48 -15.98
C THR A 296 1.66 15.49 -16.99
N VAL A 297 1.87 14.19 -16.76
CA VAL A 297 1.41 13.14 -17.67
C VAL A 297 -0.11 13.19 -17.84
N ALA A 298 -0.85 13.52 -16.78
CA ALA A 298 -2.29 13.71 -16.81
C ALA A 298 -2.72 14.92 -17.67
N GLY A 299 -2.02 16.06 -17.54
CA GLY A 299 -2.28 17.26 -18.36
C GLY A 299 -2.01 17.03 -19.85
N ILE A 300 -0.88 16.39 -20.18
CA ILE A 300 -0.52 16.05 -21.57
C ILE A 300 -1.54 15.07 -22.17
N ARG A 301 -2.00 14.09 -21.38
CA ARG A 301 -3.01 13.10 -21.81
C ARG A 301 -4.35 13.77 -22.15
N GLN A 302 -4.80 14.68 -21.29
CA GLN A 302 -6.07 15.38 -21.45
C GLN A 302 -6.05 16.35 -22.63
N HIS A 303 -4.90 17.00 -22.88
CA HIS A 303 -4.74 17.97 -23.97
C HIS A 303 -4.61 17.32 -25.35
N LEU A 304 -3.90 16.19 -25.46
CA LEU A 304 -3.62 15.52 -26.73
C LEU A 304 -4.51 14.29 -27.00
N GLY A 305 -5.38 13.91 -26.06
CA GLY A 305 -6.25 12.73 -26.19
C GLY A 305 -5.48 11.41 -26.39
N CYS A 306 -4.26 11.31 -25.87
CA CYS A 306 -3.34 10.21 -26.16
C CYS A 306 -3.30 9.14 -25.04
N SER A 307 -2.67 7.99 -25.31
CA SER A 307 -2.50 6.94 -24.30
C SER A 307 -1.46 7.34 -23.23
N GLN A 308 -1.53 6.74 -22.04
CA GLN A 308 -0.61 7.04 -20.94
C GLN A 308 0.86 6.81 -21.33
N ALA A 309 1.14 5.74 -22.09
CA ALA A 309 2.49 5.43 -22.57
C ALA A 309 3.02 6.48 -23.56
N LYS A 310 2.15 7.03 -24.41
CA LYS A 310 2.53 8.12 -25.33
C LYS A 310 2.78 9.43 -24.56
N ALA A 311 1.94 9.75 -23.57
CA ALA A 311 2.11 10.93 -22.73
C ALA A 311 3.38 10.90 -21.85
N SER A 312 3.77 9.72 -21.34
CA SER A 312 5.00 9.58 -20.56
C SER A 312 6.26 9.71 -21.43
N THR A 313 6.26 9.16 -22.65
CA THR A 313 7.36 9.33 -23.61
C THR A 313 7.53 10.78 -24.03
N LEU A 314 6.43 11.48 -24.35
CA LEU A 314 6.47 12.91 -24.71
C LEU A 314 6.99 13.77 -23.55
N ARG A 315 6.63 13.46 -22.30
CA ARG A 315 7.16 14.17 -21.13
C ARG A 315 8.67 13.98 -20.96
N ARG A 316 9.20 12.77 -21.22
CA ARG A 316 10.64 12.49 -21.13
C ARG A 316 11.41 13.26 -22.20
N GLN A 317 10.94 13.22 -23.45
CA GLN A 317 11.54 13.97 -24.55
C GLN A 317 11.54 15.48 -24.28
N LEU A 318 10.48 16.02 -23.66
CA LEU A 318 10.44 17.44 -23.28
C LEU A 318 11.47 17.77 -22.19
N ALA A 319 11.70 16.87 -21.24
CA ALA A 319 12.71 17.03 -20.19
C ALA A 319 14.14 16.97 -20.76
N ASP A 320 14.39 16.10 -21.73
CA ASP A 320 15.69 15.97 -22.39
C ASP A 320 16.05 17.18 -23.27
N ILE A 321 15.06 17.91 -23.79
CA ILE A 321 15.24 19.12 -24.62
C ILE A 321 15.37 20.39 -23.76
N THR A 322 14.91 20.36 -22.50
CA THR A 322 14.93 21.52 -21.59
C THR A 322 16.04 21.45 -20.53
N ALA A 323 16.83 20.38 -20.51
CA ALA A 323 18.07 20.23 -19.76
C ALA A 323 19.26 20.83 -20.53
#